data_AF-A0A1B3N846-F1
#
_entry.id   AF-A0A1B3N846-F1
#
_cell.length_a   1.000
_cell.length_b   1.000
_cell.length_c   1.000
_cell.angle_alpha   90.00
_cell.angle_beta   90.00
_cell.angle_gamma   90.00
#
_symmetry.space_group_name_H-M   'P 1'
#
loop_
_entity.id
_entity.type
_entity.pdbx_description
1 polymer ?
#
loop_
_entity_poly.entity_id
_entity_poly.type
_entity_poly.pdbx_seq_one_letter_code
_entity_poly.pdbx_strand_id
1 'polypeptide(L)'
;MSTLSLFAAATAISLLAVIYLLYTDTKRIRVFRLNRARALPRYRRAGWALAFAPGAALLALGELSAFLAWCGAITVLAWLVVARTPADNR
;
A
#
# COMPACT_ATOMS: atom_id res chain seq x y z
N MET A 1 19.63 -12.89 -6.54
CA MET A 1 18.97 -11.97 -5.59
C MET A 1 18.58 -12.79 -4.36
N SER A 2 18.75 -12.26 -3.15
CA SER A 2 18.36 -13.00 -1.93
C SER A 2 16.84 -12.92 -1.71
N THR A 3 16.26 -13.96 -1.14
CA THR A 3 14.82 -14.02 -0.78
C THR A 3 14.39 -12.81 0.07
N LEU A 4 15.24 -12.39 1.00
CA LEU A 4 15.07 -11.18 1.82
C LEU A 4 14.97 -9.90 0.99
N SER A 5 15.80 -9.75 -0.05
CA SER A 5 15.77 -8.56 -0.91
C SER A 5 14.48 -8.47 -1.73
N LEU A 6 13.99 -9.61 -2.24
CA LEU A 6 12.73 -9.70 -2.98
C LEU A 6 11.54 -9.38 -2.07
N PHE A 7 11.51 -9.96 -0.87
CA PHE A 7 10.51 -9.64 0.16
C PHE A 7 10.49 -8.15 0.51
N ALA A 8 11.65 -7.55 0.79
CA ALA A 8 11.75 -6.15 1.18
C ALA A 8 11.28 -5.22 0.06
N ALA A 9 11.70 -5.48 -1.19
CA ALA A 9 11.28 -4.71 -2.36
C ALA A 9 9.77 -4.82 -2.59
N ALA A 10 9.22 -6.04 -2.56
CA ALA A 10 7.79 -6.26 -2.76
C ALA A 10 6.95 -5.53 -1.69
N THR A 11 7.40 -5.59 -0.43
CA THR A 11 6.73 -4.93 0.69
C THR A 11 6.77 -3.41 0.55
N ALA A 12 7.93 -2.84 0.19
CA ALA A 12 8.09 -1.40 0.00
C ALA A 12 7.20 -0.86 -1.13
N ILE A 13 7.15 -1.57 -2.27
CA ILE A 13 6.31 -1.19 -3.42
C ILE A 13 4.83 -1.24 -3.04
N SER A 14 4.39 -2.33 -2.42
CA SER A 14 3.00 -2.46 -1.96
C SER A 14 2.63 -1.39 -0.94
N LEU A 15 3.53 -1.06 -0.02
CA LEU A 15 3.28 -0.05 1.00
C LEU A 15 3.09 1.35 0.41
N LEU A 16 3.93 1.73 -0.55
CA LEU A 16 3.77 3.02 -1.27
C LEU A 16 2.42 3.10 -1.98
N ALA A 17 1.98 2.01 -2.60
CA ALA A 17 0.67 1.92 -3.24
C ALA A 17 -0.48 2.06 -2.24
N VAL A 18 -0.38 1.41 -1.07
CA VAL A 18 -1.36 1.54 0.02
C VAL A 18 -1.42 2.98 0.54
N ILE A 19 -0.28 3.63 0.74
CA ILE A 19 -0.20 5.03 1.15
C ILE A 19 -0.90 5.93 0.13
N TYR A 20 -0.62 5.74 -1.17
CA TYR A 20 -1.28 6.46 -2.25
C TYR A 20 -2.81 6.26 -2.24
N LEU A 21 -3.27 5.02 -2.08
CA LEU A 21 -4.69 4.69 -2.00
C LEU A 21 -5.36 5.35 -0.78
N LEU A 22 -4.66 5.39 0.36
CA LEU A 22 -5.16 6.01 1.58
C LEU A 22 -5.31 7.53 1.45
N TYR A 23 -4.39 8.21 0.74
CA TYR A 23 -4.48 9.64 0.48
C TYR A 23 -5.56 10.01 -0.54
N THR A 24 -5.93 9.08 -1.42
CA THR A 24 -6.98 9.27 -2.43
C THR A 24 -8.34 8.76 -1.97
N ASP A 25 -8.45 8.22 -0.75
CA ASP A 25 -9.70 7.73 -0.19
C ASP A 25 -10.68 8.88 0.15
N THR A 26 -11.75 8.98 -0.64
CA THR A 26 -12.80 9.99 -0.47
C THR A 26 -13.49 9.93 0.90
N LYS A 27 -13.62 8.74 1.51
CA LYS A 27 -14.25 8.58 2.83
C LYS A 27 -13.35 9.19 3.91
N ARG A 28 -12.05 8.92 3.85
CA ARG A 28 -11.08 9.49 4.80
C ARG A 28 -11.02 11.01 4.67
N ILE A 29 -11.02 11.53 3.45
CA ILE A 29 -11.05 12.98 3.18
C ILE A 29 -12.32 13.64 3.75
N ARG A 30 -13.49 13.01 3.59
CA ARG A 30 -14.76 13.51 4.14
C ARG A 30 -14.78 13.53 5.66
N VAL A 31 -14.35 12.43 6.30
CA VAL A 31 -14.36 12.29 7.77
C VAL A 31 -13.39 13.27 8.42
N PHE A 32 -12.19 13.42 7.87
CA PHE A 32 -11.16 14.31 8.42
C PHE A 32 -11.19 15.73 7.84
N ARG A 33 -12.21 16.09 7.03
CA ARG A 33 -12.35 17.41 6.38
C ARG A 33 -11.08 17.88 5.65
N LEU A 34 -10.34 16.95 5.06
CA LEU A 34 -9.09 17.24 4.35
C LEU A 34 -9.36 17.98 3.03
N ASN A 35 -8.37 18.73 2.55
CA ASN A 35 -8.51 19.51 1.32
C ASN A 35 -8.81 18.60 0.11
N ARG A 36 -9.94 18.85 -0.57
CA ARG A 36 -10.45 18.01 -1.67
C ARG A 36 -9.55 18.00 -2.91
N ALA A 37 -8.68 18.99 -3.06
CA ALA A 37 -7.71 19.03 -4.17
C ALA A 37 -6.76 17.83 -4.18
N ARG A 38 -6.57 17.13 -3.05
CA ARG A 38 -5.78 15.88 -2.98
C ARG A 38 -6.49 14.65 -3.57
N ALA A 39 -7.79 14.73 -3.83
CA ALA A 39 -8.65 13.58 -4.12
C ALA A 39 -8.81 13.27 -5.61
N LEU A 40 -7.80 13.44 -6.47
CA LEU A 40 -7.94 13.08 -7.89
C LEU A 40 -7.85 11.55 -8.04
N PRO A 41 -8.96 10.84 -8.31
CA PRO A 41 -9.00 9.38 -8.29
C PRO A 41 -8.43 8.75 -9.58
N ARG A 42 -7.69 9.53 -10.37
CA ARG A 42 -7.33 9.21 -11.77
C ARG A 42 -6.58 7.87 -11.90
N TYR A 43 -5.84 7.46 -10.86
CA TYR A 43 -5.02 6.24 -10.88
C TYR A 43 -5.39 5.24 -9.78
N ARG A 44 -6.62 5.26 -9.26
CA ARG A 44 -7.01 4.33 -8.17
C ARG A 44 -6.86 2.85 -8.56
N ARG A 45 -7.21 2.48 -9.80
CA ARG A 45 -7.05 1.11 -10.32
C ARG A 45 -5.57 0.72 -10.41
N ALA A 46 -4.73 1.63 -10.89
CA ALA A 46 -3.28 1.40 -10.95
C ALA A 46 -2.68 1.27 -9.54
N GLY A 47 -3.15 2.06 -8.56
CA GLY A 47 -2.75 1.92 -7.16
C GLY A 47 -3.05 0.52 -6.60
N TRP A 48 -4.24 -0.03 -6.86
CA TRP A 48 -4.56 -1.40 -6.45
C TRP A 48 -3.72 -2.45 -7.17
N ALA A 49 -3.50 -2.28 -8.48
CA ALA A 49 -2.62 -3.16 -9.23
C ALA A 49 -1.19 -3.14 -8.64
N LEU A 50 -0.66 -1.97 -8.33
CA LEU A 50 0.68 -1.79 -7.77
C LEU A 50 0.79 -2.32 -6.32
N ALA A 51 -0.33 -2.33 -5.58
CA ALA A 51 -0.38 -2.92 -4.25
C ALA A 51 -0.27 -4.45 -4.29
N PHE A 52 -0.89 -5.12 -5.26
CA PHE A 52 -0.93 -6.58 -5.34
C PHE A 52 0.07 -7.22 -6.31
N ALA A 53 0.52 -6.49 -7.34
CA ALA A 53 1.45 -7.00 -8.35
C ALA A 53 2.75 -7.56 -7.75
N PRO A 54 3.36 -6.96 -6.70
CA PRO A 54 4.58 -7.52 -6.12
C PRO A 54 4.36 -8.91 -5.50
N GLY A 55 3.22 -9.15 -4.86
CA GLY A 55 2.86 -10.47 -4.33
C GLY A 55 2.68 -11.52 -5.43
N ALA A 56 2.01 -11.14 -6.53
CA ALA A 56 1.88 -12.01 -7.69
C ALA A 56 3.25 -12.33 -8.34
N ALA A 57 4.15 -11.35 -8.39
CA ALA A 57 5.51 -11.54 -8.90
C ALA A 57 6.32 -12.52 -8.01
N LEU A 58 6.21 -12.43 -6.69
CA LEU A 58 6.86 -13.38 -5.77
C LEU A 58 6.39 -14.82 -6.00
N LEU A 59 5.08 -15.03 -6.21
CA LEU A 59 4.54 -16.34 -6.55
C LEU A 59 5.05 -16.86 -7.90
N ALA A 60 5.09 -16.00 -8.92
CA ALA A 60 5.60 -16.37 -10.25
C ALA A 60 7.09 -16.75 -10.24
N LEU A 61 7.87 -16.18 -9.31
CA LEU A 61 9.28 -16.50 -9.09
C LEU A 61 9.49 -17.76 -8.24
N GLY A 62 8.42 -18.39 -7.72
CA GLY A 62 8.51 -19.58 -6.86
C GLY A 62 8.88 -19.30 -5.40
N GLU A 63 8.91 -18.03 -4.99
CA GLU A 63 9.36 -17.58 -3.67
C GLU A 63 8.22 -17.62 -2.64
N LEU A 64 7.75 -18.83 -2.30
CA LEU A 64 6.60 -19.03 -1.41
C LEU A 64 6.83 -18.43 -0.01
N SER A 65 8.04 -18.59 0.55
CA SER A 65 8.40 -18.06 1.87
C SER A 65 8.33 -16.53 1.89
N ALA A 66 8.86 -15.87 0.85
CA ALA A 66 8.82 -14.42 0.72
C ALA A 66 7.38 -13.92 0.51
N PHE A 67 6.57 -14.65 -0.27
CA PHE A 67 5.16 -14.32 -0.48
C PHE A 67 4.34 -14.39 0.82
N LEU A 68 4.49 -15.45 1.61
CA LEU A 68 3.81 -15.60 2.90
C LEU A 68 4.22 -14.50 3.89
N ALA A 69 5.52 -14.21 3.97
CA ALA A 69 6.03 -13.11 4.78
C ALA A 69 5.47 -11.76 4.32
N TRP A 70 5.40 -11.53 3.00
CA TRP A 70 4.83 -10.32 2.40
C TRP A 70 3.35 -10.14 2.77
N CYS A 71 2.52 -11.20 2.72
CA CYS A 71 1.11 -11.15 3.12
C CYS A 71 0.93 -10.67 4.57
N GLY A 72 1.73 -11.20 5.50
CA GLY A 72 1.71 -10.78 6.89
C GLY A 72 2.18 -9.34 7.06
N ALA A 73 3.33 -9.01 6.47
CA ALA A 73 3.95 -7.69 6.57
C ALA A 73 3.05 -6.58 6.01
N ILE A 74 2.51 -6.77 4.81
CA ILE A 74 1.68 -5.74 4.16
C ILE A 74 0.39 -5.49 4.94
N THR A 75 -0.19 -6.54 5.54
CA THR A 75 -1.39 -6.41 6.37
C THR A 75 -1.12 -5.58 7.61
N VAL A 76 -0.05 -5.91 8.37
CA VAL A 76 0.35 -5.17 9.57
C VAL A 76 0.69 -3.72 9.24
N LEU A 77 1.49 -3.51 8.19
CA LEU A 77 1.90 -2.17 7.77
C LEU A 77 0.72 -1.33 7.27
N ALA A 78 -0.20 -1.91 6.49
CA ALA A 78 -1.40 -1.22 6.04
C ALA A 78 -2.24 -0.75 7.23
N TRP A 79 -2.45 -1.60 8.24
CA TRP A 79 -3.14 -1.21 9.46
C TRP A 79 -2.41 -0.10 10.21
N LEU A 80 -1.09 -0.18 10.33
CA LEU A 80 -0.28 0.84 11.00
C LEU A 80 -0.37 2.20 10.30
N VAL A 81 -0.40 2.21 8.96
CA VAL A 81 -0.57 3.42 8.16
C VAL A 81 -2.00 3.97 8.30
N VAL A 82 -3.02 3.12 8.26
CA VAL A 82 -4.44 3.51 8.42
C VAL A 82 -4.72 4.07 9.81
N ALA A 83 -4.12 3.49 10.85
CA ALA A 83 -4.30 3.90 12.24
C ALA A 83 -3.78 5.32 12.54
N ARG A 84 -2.90 5.87 11.69
CA ARG A 84 -2.44 7.26 11.86
C ARG A 84 -3.55 8.23 11.48
N THR A 85 -3.87 9.15 12.39
CA THR A 85 -4.68 10.32 12.06
C THR A 85 -3.89 11.23 11.12
N PRO A 86 -4.53 11.79 10.07
CA PRO A 86 -3.87 12.78 9.22
C PRO A 86 -3.54 14.02 10.07
N ALA A 87 -2.31 14.54 9.97
CA ALA A 87 -1.96 15.81 10.61
C ALA A 87 -2.82 16.93 10.01
N ASP A 88 -3.62 17.59 10.86
CA ASP A 88 -4.49 18.71 10.49
C ASP A 88 -3.61 19.92 10.20
N ASN A 89 -3.23 20.11 8.93
CA ASN A 89 -2.53 21.32 8.49
C ASN A 89 -3.61 22.35 8.10
N ARG A 90 -4.27 22.91 9.12
CA ARG A 90 -5.12 24.11 8.95
C ARG A 90 -4.26 25.32 8.64
#